data_AF-A0A3N6P2Q9-F1
#
_entry.id   AF-A0A3N6P2Q9-F1
#
_cell.length_a   1.000
_cell.length_b   1.000
_cell.length_c   1.000
_cell.angle_alpha   90.00
_cell.angle_beta   90.00
_cell.angle_gamma   90.00
#
_symmetry.space_group_name_H-M   'P 1'
#
loop_
_entity.id
_entity.type
_entity.pdbx_description
1 polymer ?
#
loop_
_entity_poly.entity_id
_entity_poly.type
_entity_poly.pdbx_seq_one_letter_code
_entity_poly.pdbx_strand_id
1 'polypeptide(L)' 'MEFGPIVFYDGQGIFVRKNSEVKSLNDLNGKVICVQTETTTQKNLEDEKKKRNLTFKIRPLKDEKDVYRL' A
#
# COMPACT_ATOMS: atom_id res chain seq x y z
N MET A 1 -17.75 20.81 3.02
CA MET A 1 -17.98 19.36 2.88
C MET A 1 -18.28 18.82 4.27
N GLU A 2 -19.46 18.23 4.45
CA GLU A 2 -19.91 17.64 5.71
C GLU A 2 -19.95 16.12 5.49
N PHE A 3 -19.23 15.37 6.31
CA PHE A 3 -19.22 13.91 6.26
C PHE A 3 -20.34 13.39 7.17
N GLY A 4 -21.12 12.41 6.70
CA GLY A 4 -22.12 11.72 7.52
C GLY A 4 -21.48 10.96 8.69
N PRO A 5 -22.30 10.42 9.62
CA PRO A 5 -21.79 9.67 10.77
C PRO A 5 -20.92 8.48 10.32
N ILE A 6 -19.88 8.20 11.11
CA ILE A 6 -18.95 7.09 10.83
C ILE A 6 -19.71 5.77 10.95
N VAL A 7 -19.70 4.98 9.89
CA VAL A 7 -20.34 3.64 9.84
C VAL A 7 -19.33 2.50 9.88
N PHE A 8 -18.05 2.76 9.58
CA PHE A 8 -17.01 1.73 9.55
C PHE A 8 -15.63 2.35 9.81
N TYR A 9 -14.83 1.67 10.62
CA TYR A 9 -13.42 2.00 10.84
C TYR A 9 -12.57 0.98 10.09
N ASP A 10 -11.76 1.45 9.15
CA ASP A 10 -10.82 0.61 8.39
C ASP A 10 -9.37 1.03 8.65
N GLY A 11 -8.45 0.10 8.43
CA GLY A 11 -7.01 0.31 8.52
C GLY A 11 -6.31 -0.07 7.23
N GLN A 12 -5.27 0.66 6.86
CA GLN A 12 -4.45 0.30 5.69
C GLN A 12 -3.43 -0.77 6.07
N GLY A 13 -3.45 -1.88 5.31
CA GLY A 13 -2.49 -2.97 5.42
C GLY A 13 -1.89 -3.34 4.06
N ILE A 14 -0.80 -4.12 4.07
CA ILE A 14 -0.14 -4.60 2.86
C ILE A 14 -0.32 -6.11 2.78
N PHE A 15 -0.89 -6.58 1.67
CA PHE A 15 -0.92 -8.00 1.36
C PHE A 15 0.40 -8.44 0.73
N VAL A 16 0.92 -9.57 1.22
CA VAL A 16 2.15 -10.19 0.72
C VAL A 16 1.87 -11.66 0.42
N ARG A 17 2.65 -12.26 -0.48
CA ARG A 17 2.52 -13.70 -0.70
C ARG A 17 3.04 -14.46 0.51
N LYS A 18 2.41 -15.60 0.82
CA LYS A 18 2.87 -16.47 1.91
C LYS A 18 4.33 -16.92 1.76
N ASN A 19 4.83 -17.04 0.53
CA ASN A 19 6.20 -17.45 0.22
C ASN A 19 7.18 -16.27 0.08
N SER A 20 6.79 -15.02 0.32
CA SER A 20 7.69 -13.87 0.11
C SER A 20 8.60 -13.54 1.30
N GLU A 21 8.47 -14.29 2.41
CA GLU A 21 9.24 -14.15 3.67
C GLU A 21 9.17 -12.76 4.35
N VAL A 22 8.35 -11.86 3.82
CA VAL A 22 8.13 -10.51 4.34
C VAL A 22 7.31 -10.59 5.62
N LYS A 23 7.86 -10.11 6.73
CA LYS A 23 7.20 -10.08 8.04
C LYS A 23 6.99 -8.66 8.55
N SER A 24 7.69 -7.68 8.00
CA SER A 24 7.67 -6.29 8.42
C SER A 24 7.74 -5.32 7.25
N LEU A 25 7.38 -4.07 7.51
CA LEU A 25 7.54 -2.96 6.55
C LEU A 25 9.00 -2.77 6.11
N ASN A 26 9.97 -3.10 6.96
CA ASN A 26 11.39 -2.97 6.63
C ASN A 26 11.82 -3.99 5.57
N ASP A 27 11.18 -5.17 5.54
CA ASP A 27 11.46 -6.21 4.54
C ASP A 27 10.94 -5.85 3.14
N LEU A 28 10.13 -4.79 3.05
CA LEU A 28 9.69 -4.22 1.79
C LEU A 28 10.75 -3.31 1.17
N ASN A 29 11.82 -2.96 1.90
CA ASN A 29 12.88 -2.12 1.38
C ASN A 29 13.50 -2.72 0.10
N GLY A 30 13.55 -1.94 -0.97
CA GLY A 30 14.03 -2.38 -2.29
C GLY A 30 13.07 -3.29 -3.08
N LYS A 31 11.92 -3.70 -2.53
CA LYS A 31 10.89 -4.46 -3.27
C LYS A 31 9.97 -3.53 -4.07
N VAL A 32 9.21 -4.12 -4.99
CA VAL A 32 8.15 -3.43 -5.75
C VAL A 32 6.82 -3.65 -5.04
N ILE A 33 6.15 -2.57 -4.64
CA ILE A 33 4.82 -2.59 -4.06
C ILE A 33 3.83 -2.10 -5.11
N CYS A 34 2.80 -2.89 -5.38
CA CYS A 34 1.73 -2.50 -6.27
C CYS A 34 0.64 -1.80 -5.48
N VAL A 35 0.20 -0.64 -5.95
CA VAL A 35 -0.87 0.15 -5.32
C VAL A 35 -1.82 0.64 -6.38
N GLN A 36 -3.11 0.74 -6.04
CA GLN A 36 -4.07 1.38 -6.92
C GLN A 36 -3.79 2.88 -6.99
N THR A 37 -3.74 3.40 -8.21
CA THR A 37 -3.42 4.80 -8.49
C THR A 37 -4.53 5.72 -7.96
N GLU A 38 -4.18 6.95 -7.57
CA GLU A 38 -5.13 7.99 -7.12
C GLU A 38 -5.89 7.67 -5.82
N THR A 39 -5.34 6.79 -4.99
CA THR A 39 -5.92 6.42 -3.69
C THR A 39 -5.19 7.07 -2.53
N THR A 40 -5.86 7.19 -1.38
CA THR A 40 -5.22 7.60 -0.11
C THR A 40 -4.09 6.66 0.31
N THR A 41 -4.17 5.39 -0.09
CA THR A 41 -3.13 4.38 0.14
C THR A 41 -1.81 4.72 -0.54
N GLN A 42 -1.83 5.26 -1.76
CA GLN A 42 -0.61 5.69 -2.44
C GLN A 42 0.08 6.80 -1.66
N LYS A 43 -0.67 7.83 -1.25
CA LYS A 43 -0.13 8.97 -0.49
C LYS A 43 0.46 8.51 0.85
N ASN A 44 -0.27 7.68 1.59
CA ASN A 44 0.19 7.17 2.88
C ASN A 44 1.46 6.31 2.72
N LEU A 45 1.54 5.51 1.66
CA LEU A 45 2.71 4.68 1.38
C LEU A 45 3.95 5.53 1.01
N GLU A 46 3.76 6.61 0.25
CA GLU A 46 4.84 7.58 -0.03
C GLU A 46 5.30 8.32 1.23
N ASP A 47 4.38 8.66 2.13
CA ASP A 47 4.70 9.30 3.41
C ASP A 47 5.45 8.35 4.35
N GLU A 48 5.03 7.08 4.46
CA GLU A 48 5.74 6.05 5.23
C GLU A 48 7.13 5.75 4.65
N LYS A 49 7.25 5.78 3.31
CA LYS A 49 8.55 5.66 2.63
C LYS A 49 9.52 6.74 3.09
N LYS A 50 9.08 8.00 3.13
CA LYS A 50 9.87 9.15 3.58
C LYS A 50 10.21 9.06 5.06
N LYS A 51 9.24 8.75 5.93
CA LYS A 51 9.45 8.66 7.38
C LYS A 51 10.43 7.56 7.78
N ARG A 52 10.42 6.43 7.08
CA ARG A 52 11.23 5.26 7.41
C ARG A 52 12.50 5.13 6.55
N ASN A 53 12.80 6.12 5.70
CA ASN A 53 13.90 6.08 4.74
C ASN A 53 13.94 4.81 3.88
N LEU A 54 12.76 4.31 3.51
CA LEU A 54 12.63 3.10 2.70
C LEU A 54 12.79 3.45 1.21
N THR A 55 13.33 2.52 0.42
CA THR A 55 13.63 2.73 -1.02
C THR A 55 12.77 1.87 -1.94
N PHE A 56 11.67 1.30 -1.43
CA PHE A 56 10.77 0.47 -2.24
C PHE A 56 10.19 1.24 -3.43
N LYS A 57 9.97 0.52 -4.54
CA LYS A 57 9.40 1.08 -5.79
C LYS A 57 7.90 0.90 -5.77
N ILE A 58 7.17 1.99 -6.01
CA ILE A 58 5.72 1.95 -6.12
C ILE A 58 5.37 1.72 -7.60
N ARG A 59 4.61 0.67 -7.89
CA ARG A 59 4.06 0.39 -9.22
C ARG A 59 2.56 0.72 -9.20
N PRO A 60 2.13 1.81 -9.84
CA PRO A 60 0.72 2.16 -9.93
C PRO A 60 -0.02 1.14 -10.80
N LEU A 61 -1.14 0.64 -10.30
CA LEU A 61 -2.10 -0.17 -11.04
C LEU A 61 -3.35 0.67 -11.30
N LYS A 62 -3.86 0.65 -12.53
CA LYS A 62 -5.07 1.39 -12.93
C LYS A 62 -6.34 0.59 -12.69
N ASP A 63 -6.29 -0.72 -12.92
CA ASP A 63 -7.44 -1.61 -12.75
C ASP A 63 -7.35 -2.41 -11.44
N GLU A 64 -8.46 -2.45 -10.70
CA GLU A 64 -8.58 -3.21 -9.44
C GLU A 64 -8.31 -4.71 -9.64
N LYS A 65 -8.72 -5.26 -10.79
CA LYS A 65 -8.52 -6.68 -11.14
C LYS A 65 -7.04 -7.05 -11.28
N ASP A 66 -6.17 -6.08 -11.56
CA ASP A 66 -4.74 -6.31 -11.73
C ASP A 66 -4.00 -6.40 -10.38
N VAL A 67 -4.63 -5.93 -9.30
CA VAL A 67 -4.08 -6.06 -7.94
C VAL A 67 -4.00 -7.52 -7.51
N TYR A 68 -4.98 -8.34 -7.91
CA TYR A 68 -5.12 -9.73 -7.48
C TYR A 68 -4.53 -10.77 -8.44
N ARG A 69 -4.13 -10.37 -9.65
CA ARG A 69 -3.66 -11.29 -10.71
C ARG A 69 -2.17 -11.55 -10.73
N LEU A 70 -1.41 -10.89 -9.86
CA LEU A 70 0.04 -11.04 -9.80
C LEU A 70 0.44 -12.41 -9.29
#